data_AF-A0A965FG88-F1
#
_entry.id   AF-A0A965FG88-F1
#
_cell.length_a   1.000
_cell.length_b   1.000
_cell.length_c   1.000
_cell.angle_alpha   90.00
_cell.angle_beta   90.00
_cell.angle_gamma   90.00
#
_symmetry.space_group_name_H-M   'P 1'
#
loop_
_entity.id
_entity.type
_entity.pdbx_description
1 polymer ?
#
loop_
_entity_poly.entity_id
_entity_poly.type
_entity_poly.pdbx_seq_one_letter_code
_entity_poly.pdbx_strand_id
1 'polypeptide(L)'
;MTASRRSSPRSLGSDLAKVATHVIQPEEYEELPELTEDMLARGKVNKGGRPVSLNPKKLISIRLPEDVILKWRATGPGWQTRMAERLSRIEPR
;
A
#
# COMPACT_ATOMS: atom_id res chain seq x y z
N MET A 1 4.40 11.42 8.73
CA MET A 1 3.40 10.84 9.66
C MET A 1 3.02 9.45 9.16
N THR A 2 3.36 8.41 9.90
CA THR A 2 2.94 7.02 9.61
C THR A 2 1.55 6.79 10.18
N ALA A 3 0.57 6.47 9.34
CA ALA A 3 -0.77 6.10 9.78
C ALA A 3 -0.68 4.80 10.59
N SER A 4 -0.67 4.91 11.93
CA SER A 4 -0.55 3.78 12.86
C SER A 4 -1.88 3.10 13.18
N ARG A 5 -2.98 3.51 12.54
CA ARG A 5 -4.28 2.84 12.72
C ARG A 5 -4.41 1.69 11.72
N ARG A 6 -4.32 0.46 12.22
CA ARG A 6 -4.80 -0.73 11.51
C ARG A 6 -6.31 -0.58 11.29
N SER A 7 -6.79 -0.79 10.07
CA SER A 7 -8.22 -0.63 9.75
C SER A 7 -9.09 -1.78 10.25
N SER A 8 -8.48 -2.85 10.79
CA SER A 8 -9.20 -4.01 11.33
C SER A 8 -8.60 -4.50 12.67
N PRO A 9 -9.44 -5.06 13.57
CA PRO A 9 -8.99 -5.69 14.81
C PRO A 9 -8.15 -6.95 14.54
N ARG A 10 -7.27 -7.32 15.50
CA ARG A 10 -6.28 -8.40 15.36
C ARG A 10 -6.86 -9.82 15.35
N SER A 11 -8.11 -9.99 15.73
CA SER A 11 -8.78 -11.28 15.76
C SER A 11 -9.87 -11.31 14.69
N LEU A 12 -9.72 -12.18 13.72
CA LEU A 12 -10.86 -12.66 12.95
C LEU A 12 -11.82 -13.33 13.96
N GLY A 13 -13.09 -12.94 13.95
CA GLY A 13 -14.13 -13.58 14.77
C GLY A 13 -14.46 -15.01 14.31
N SER A 14 -13.86 -15.44 13.20
CA SER A 14 -14.00 -16.78 12.64
C SER A 14 -12.94 -17.72 13.22
N ASP A 15 -13.36 -18.94 13.58
CA ASP A 15 -12.46 -20.04 13.91
C ASP A 15 -11.78 -20.57 12.63
N LEU A 16 -10.58 -20.07 12.35
CA LEU A 16 -9.83 -20.44 11.15
C LEU A 16 -9.36 -21.90 11.16
N ALA A 17 -9.17 -22.50 12.34
CA ALA A 17 -8.76 -23.91 12.42
C ALA A 17 -9.90 -24.81 11.95
N LYS A 18 -11.13 -24.53 12.39
CA LYS A 18 -12.33 -25.24 11.92
C LYS A 18 -12.56 -25.06 10.41
N VAL A 19 -12.40 -23.84 9.89
CA VAL A 19 -12.54 -23.56 8.45
C VAL A 19 -11.48 -24.32 7.64
N ALA A 20 -10.23 -24.36 8.12
CA ALA A 20 -9.13 -25.02 7.41
C ALA A 20 -9.28 -26.55 7.34
N THR A 21 -9.98 -27.17 8.30
CA THR A 21 -10.25 -28.61 8.32
C THR A 21 -11.48 -29.02 7.50
N HIS A 22 -12.33 -28.07 7.10
CA HIS A 22 -13.54 -28.36 6.35
C HIS A 22 -13.20 -28.82 4.93
N VAL A 23 -13.77 -29.95 4.52
CA VAL A 23 -13.65 -30.47 3.15
C VAL A 23 -14.97 -30.20 2.45
N ILE A 24 -14.88 -29.44 1.36
CA ILE A 24 -16.07 -28.98 0.64
C ILE A 24 -16.70 -30.15 -0.11
N GLN A 25 -17.99 -30.38 0.11
CA GLN A 25 -18.80 -31.41 -0.52
C GLN A 25 -19.60 -30.83 -1.71
N PRO A 26 -19.91 -31.63 -2.75
CA PRO A 26 -20.68 -31.17 -3.91
C PRO A 26 -22.08 -30.64 -3.56
N GLU A 27 -22.76 -31.25 -2.58
CA GLU A 27 -24.11 -30.88 -2.20
C GLU A 27 -24.18 -29.47 -1.59
N GLU A 28 -23.07 -28.97 -1.04
CA GLU A 28 -22.96 -27.60 -0.52
C GLU A 28 -23.06 -26.54 -1.63
N TYR A 29 -22.86 -26.92 -2.89
CA TYR A 29 -22.95 -26.02 -4.05
C TYR A 29 -24.35 -25.98 -4.68
N GLU A 30 -25.22 -26.94 -4.42
CA GLU A 30 -26.55 -27.04 -5.03
C GLU A 30 -27.47 -25.85 -4.67
N GLU A 31 -27.25 -25.25 -3.51
CA GLU A 31 -28.00 -24.07 -3.05
C GLU A 31 -27.43 -22.75 -3.59
N LEU A 32 -26.26 -22.76 -4.23
CA LEU A 32 -25.64 -21.54 -4.74
C LEU A 32 -26.35 -21.07 -6.00
N PRO A 33 -26.62 -19.76 -6.13
CA PRO A 33 -27.20 -19.23 -7.36
C PRO A 33 -26.22 -19.35 -8.52
N GLU A 34 -26.76 -19.67 -9.70
CA GLU A 34 -25.99 -19.67 -10.95
C GLU A 34 -25.42 -18.28 -11.25
N LEU A 35 -24.20 -18.25 -11.77
CA LEU A 35 -23.54 -17.00 -12.16
C LEU A 35 -24.11 -16.53 -13.49
N THR A 36 -25.04 -15.56 -13.45
CA THR A 36 -25.67 -15.05 -14.68
C THR A 36 -24.81 -14.02 -15.42
N GLU A 37 -25.05 -13.87 -16.72
CA GLU A 37 -24.35 -12.89 -17.56
C GLU A 37 -24.53 -11.45 -17.05
N ASP A 38 -25.71 -11.11 -16.54
CA ASP A 38 -25.99 -9.81 -15.93
C ASP A 38 -25.14 -9.56 -14.67
N MET A 39 -24.82 -10.62 -13.91
CA MET A 39 -23.92 -10.53 -12.75
C MET A 39 -22.48 -10.27 -13.16
N LEU A 40 -22.05 -10.84 -14.28
CA LEU A 40 -20.73 -10.61 -14.83
C LEU A 40 -20.62 -9.21 -15.46
N ALA A 41 -21.64 -8.79 -16.20
CA ALA A 41 -21.70 -7.49 -16.87
C ALA A 41 -21.63 -6.31 -15.89
N ARG A 42 -22.22 -6.45 -14.68
CA ARG A 42 -22.10 -5.43 -13.61
C ARG A 42 -20.79 -5.50 -12.83
N GLY A 43 -19.99 -6.56 -13.03
CA GLY A 43 -18.73 -6.76 -12.33
C GLY A 43 -17.69 -5.71 -12.73
N LYS A 44 -17.26 -4.89 -11.77
CA LYS A 44 -16.17 -3.93 -11.99
C LYS A 44 -14.87 -4.46 -11.40
N VAL A 45 -13.87 -4.68 -12.26
CA VAL A 45 -12.50 -4.96 -11.81
C VAL A 45 -11.91 -3.68 -11.23
N ASN A 46 -12.00 -3.52 -9.91
CA ASN A 46 -11.20 -2.55 -9.20
C ASN A 46 -9.78 -3.11 -9.14
N LYS A 47 -8.82 -2.48 -9.81
CA LYS A 47 -7.40 -2.91 -9.82
C LYS A 47 -6.75 -2.96 -8.42
N GLY A 48 -7.48 -2.61 -7.36
CA GLY A 48 -6.95 -2.49 -6.01
C GLY A 48 -5.78 -1.52 -5.96
N GLY A 49 -5.17 -1.39 -4.80
CA GLY A 49 -3.95 -0.60 -4.62
C GLY A 49 -4.17 0.78 -4.00
N ARG A 50 -3.05 1.40 -3.61
CA ARG A 50 -3.03 2.72 -3.00
C ARG A 50 -3.43 3.77 -4.06
N PRO A 51 -4.29 4.75 -3.73
CA PRO A 51 -4.55 5.89 -4.61
C PRO A 51 -3.25 6.52 -5.10
N VAL A 52 -3.18 6.81 -6.39
CA VAL A 52 -2.03 7.50 -7.00
C VAL A 52 -1.90 8.88 -6.36
N SER A 53 -0.70 9.20 -5.87
CA SER A 53 -0.42 10.54 -5.34
C SER A 53 -0.39 11.55 -6.48
N LEU A 54 -1.03 12.71 -6.29
CA LEU A 54 -1.03 13.79 -7.28
C LEU A 54 0.38 14.36 -7.54
N ASN A 55 1.27 14.29 -6.56
CA ASN A 55 2.66 14.76 -6.69
C ASN A 55 3.63 13.72 -6.09
N PRO A 56 3.94 12.64 -6.83
CA PRO A 56 4.85 11.62 -6.35
C PRO A 56 6.31 12.11 -6.38
N LYS A 57 7.12 11.68 -5.40
CA LYS A 57 8.57 11.89 -5.44
C LYS A 57 9.14 11.18 -6.68
N LYS A 58 9.87 11.90 -7.52
CA LYS A 58 10.56 11.34 -8.68
C LYS A 58 11.96 10.90 -8.27
N LEU A 59 12.35 9.68 -8.65
CA LEU A 59 13.72 9.21 -8.50
C LEU A 59 14.57 9.84 -9.60
N ILE A 60 15.48 10.74 -9.20
CA ILE A 60 16.40 11.43 -10.10
C ILE A 60 17.84 11.17 -9.64
N SER A 61 18.77 11.17 -10.60
CA SER A 61 20.21 11.11 -10.31
C SER A 61 20.77 12.53 -10.27
N ILE A 62 21.17 13.00 -9.09
CA ILE A 62 21.84 14.29 -8.89
C ILE A 62 23.26 14.06 -8.37
N ARG A 63 24.23 14.86 -8.82
CA ARG A 63 25.59 14.86 -8.29
C ARG A 63 25.70 15.93 -7.21
N LEU A 64 26.19 15.54 -6.04
CA LEU A 64 26.40 16.42 -4.90
C LEU A 64 27.86 16.26 -4.45
N PRO A 65 28.50 17.32 -3.94
CA PRO A 65 29.80 17.21 -3.28
C PRO A 65 29.77 16.21 -2.11
N GLU A 66 30.86 15.48 -1.90
CA GLU A 66 30.97 14.44 -0.87
C GLU A 66 30.77 15.01 0.54
N ASP A 67 31.29 16.21 0.81
CA ASP A 67 31.18 16.86 2.12
C ASP A 67 29.72 17.15 2.49
N VAL A 68 28.89 17.51 1.50
CA VAL A 68 27.45 17.72 1.67
C VAL A 68 26.75 16.40 2.02
N ILE A 69 27.08 15.32 1.31
CA ILE A 69 26.51 13.99 1.56
C ILE A 69 26.86 13.53 2.98
N LEU A 70 28.11 13.69 3.41
CA LEU A 70 28.56 13.31 4.75
C LEU A 70 27.85 14.10 5.85
N LYS A 71 27.73 15.43 5.70
CA LYS A 71 26.98 16.29 6.64
C LYS A 71 25.54 15.81 6.82
N TRP A 72 24.86 15.46 5.72
CA TRP A 72 23.49 14.96 5.80
C TRP A 72 23.43 13.55 6.38
N ARG A 73 24.29 12.62 5.98
CA ARG A 73 24.32 11.25 6.53
C ARG A 73 24.54 11.24 8.05
N ALA A 74 25.37 12.16 8.57
CA ALA A 74 25.61 12.32 10.00
C ALA A 74 24.33 12.68 10.80
N THR A 75 23.30 13.23 10.15
CA THR A 75 22.00 13.49 10.81
C THR A 75 21.18 12.22 11.09
N GLY A 76 21.66 11.05 10.65
CA GLY A 76 21.06 9.75 10.93
C GLY A 76 19.98 9.33 9.91
N PRO A 77 19.20 8.27 10.22
CA PRO A 77 18.16 7.75 9.33
C PRO A 77 17.19 8.84 8.86
N GLY A 78 16.77 8.74 7.60
CA GLY A 78 15.85 9.70 6.98
C GLY A 78 16.50 11.00 6.48
N TRP A 79 17.83 11.11 6.46
CA TRP A 79 18.54 12.31 5.99
C TRP A 79 18.15 12.75 4.57
N GLN A 80 17.89 11.81 3.65
CA GLN A 80 17.42 12.12 2.29
C GLN A 80 16.05 12.81 2.30
N THR A 81 15.16 12.41 3.20
CA THR A 81 13.84 13.04 3.33
C THR A 81 13.97 14.46 3.88
N ARG A 82 14.80 14.66 4.91
CA ARG A 82 15.10 16.01 5.44
C ARG A 82 15.77 16.90 4.39
N MET A 83 16.67 16.36 3.58
CA MET A 83 17.28 17.09 2.47
C MET A 83 16.24 17.51 1.42
N ALA A 84 15.35 16.60 1.01
CA ALA A 84 14.29 16.91 0.07
C ALA A 84 13.32 17.98 0.62
N GLU A 85 12.94 17.90 1.89
CA GLU A 85 12.13 18.93 2.57
C GLU A 85 12.83 20.29 2.66
N ARG A 86 14.16 20.31 2.80
CA ARG A 86 14.93 21.56 2.77
C ARG A 86 14.90 22.16 1.37
N LEU A 87 15.10 21.35 0.34
CA LEU A 87 15.06 21.80 -1.06
C LEU A 87 13.67 22.30 -1.47
N SER A 88 12.58 21.71 -0.96
CA SER A 88 11.23 22.15 -1.30
C SER A 88 10.83 23.52 -0.73
N ARG A 89 11.59 24.04 0.24
CA ARG A 89 11.35 25.36 0.86
C ARG A 89 12.14 26.48 0.19
N ILE A 90 13.12 26.13 -0.63
CA ILE A 90 13.98 27.10 -1.31
C ILE A 90 13.43 27.25 -2.72
N GLU A 91 13.07 28.47 -3.09
CA GLU A 91 12.71 28.76 -4.47
C GLU A 91 13.97 28.76 -5.35
N PRO A 92 13.94 28.08 -6.51
CA PRO A 92 15.00 28.25 -7.50
C PRO A 92 14.97 29.70 -7.98
N ARG A 93 16.15 30.31 -8.04
CA ARG A 93 16.33 31.69 -8.50
C ARG A 93 16.41 31.76 -10.01
#